data_AF-A0A7C4X2C9-F1
#
_entry.id   AF-A0A7C4X2C9-F1
#
_cell.length_a   1.000
_cell.length_b   1.000
_cell.length_c   1.000
_cell.angle_alpha   90.00
_cell.angle_beta   90.00
_cell.angle_gamma   90.00
#
_symmetry.space_group_name_H-M   'P 1'
#
loop_
_entity.id
_entity.type
_entity.pdbx_description
1 polymer ?
#
loop_
_entity_poly.entity_id
_entity_poly.type
_entity_poly.pdbx_seq_one_letter_code
_entity_poly.pdbx_strand_id
1 'polypeptide(L)'
;MRPGLCRMCSSSVDRRKYVLATTGIATTKQKGEKVMAARPKPPADITPDDFYLKWLPEQAAAAPDQAAKLKGIHAVIQVVLTGEGGGEYYMTIQDGAFSTSKGKAESPRLTVTQSVENWRAINAGTLNPQMAFMTGKVKVSGDMGLAMKLGSIMGG
;
A
#
# COMPACT_ATOMS: atom_id res chain seq x y z
N MET A 1 25.12 -63.05 30.24
CA MET A 1 23.90 -63.25 31.08
C MET A 1 24.05 -62.44 32.36
N ARG A 2 23.19 -61.44 32.58
CA ARG A 2 22.91 -60.83 33.89
C ARG A 2 21.43 -60.40 33.94
N PRO A 3 20.68 -60.74 35.00
CA PRO A 3 19.24 -60.52 35.16
C PRO A 3 18.92 -59.29 36.05
N GLY A 4 17.64 -58.89 36.03
CA GLY A 4 16.98 -58.10 37.08
C GLY A 4 17.20 -56.58 36.99
N LEU A 5 16.29 -55.70 37.39
CA LEU A 5 15.04 -55.85 38.11
C LEU A 5 14.24 -54.55 37.91
N CYS A 6 12.92 -54.66 37.81
CA CYS A 6 11.98 -53.56 37.86
C CYS A 6 11.98 -52.91 39.27
N ARG A 7 11.92 -51.58 39.35
CA ARG A 7 11.37 -50.87 40.52
C ARG A 7 10.78 -49.52 40.13
N MET A 8 9.45 -49.47 40.19
CA MET A 8 8.58 -48.34 40.53
C MET A 8 9.29 -47.12 41.16
N CYS A 9 8.88 -45.89 40.78
CA CYS A 9 7.86 -45.12 41.52
C CYS A 9 7.82 -43.64 41.10
N SER A 10 6.58 -43.17 40.84
CA SER A 10 6.01 -41.93 41.39
C SER A 10 6.34 -40.55 40.77
N SER A 11 5.36 -39.66 40.96
CA SER A 11 5.30 -38.21 40.66
C SER A 11 4.80 -37.90 39.25
N SER A 12 3.50 -37.97 38.96
CA SER A 12 2.49 -36.99 39.42
C SER A 12 3.03 -35.56 39.42
N VAL A 13 2.94 -34.90 38.27
CA VAL A 13 3.09 -33.44 38.18
C VAL A 13 1.83 -32.88 37.52
N ASP A 14 0.92 -32.55 38.41
CA ASP A 14 -0.20 -31.65 38.24
C ASP A 14 0.24 -30.39 37.48
N ARG A 15 -0.29 -30.18 36.28
CA ARG A 15 -0.13 -28.93 35.52
C ARG A 15 -1.46 -28.20 35.42
N ARG A 16 -2.03 -27.86 36.57
CA ARG A 16 -3.03 -26.79 36.71
C ARG A 16 -2.39 -25.57 37.37
N LYS A 17 -1.99 -24.61 36.53
CA LYS A 17 -2.03 -23.16 36.78
C LYS A 17 -1.24 -22.48 35.67
N TYR A 18 -1.93 -21.95 34.68
CA TYR A 18 -1.54 -20.72 34.00
C TYR A 18 -2.82 -20.13 33.40
N VAL A 19 -3.49 -19.31 34.20
CA VAL A 19 -4.42 -18.28 33.71
C VAL A 19 -3.54 -17.05 33.55
N LEU A 20 -3.25 -16.66 32.31
CA LEU A 20 -2.84 -15.31 31.98
C LEU A 20 -3.44 -14.93 30.63
N ALA A 21 -4.11 -13.79 30.68
CA ALA A 21 -4.75 -13.10 29.59
C ALA A 21 -3.79 -12.81 28.45
N THR A 22 -4.25 -13.01 27.22
CA THR A 22 -3.93 -12.12 26.10
C THR A 22 -5.14 -12.11 25.18
N THR A 23 -5.84 -10.98 25.21
CA THR A 23 -6.78 -10.52 24.19
C THR A 23 -6.23 -10.87 22.81
N GLY A 24 -6.98 -11.69 22.07
CA GLY A 24 -6.63 -12.12 20.72
C GLY A 24 -6.54 -10.93 19.78
N ILE A 25 -5.32 -10.50 19.49
CA ILE A 25 -5.01 -9.73 18.29
C ILE A 25 -5.02 -10.76 17.17
N ALA A 26 -6.16 -10.86 16.48
CA ALA A 26 -6.31 -11.68 15.29
C ALA A 26 -5.46 -11.07 14.16
N THR A 27 -4.21 -11.52 14.08
CA THR A 27 -3.32 -11.28 12.94
C THR A 27 -3.84 -12.13 11.77
N THR A 28 -4.80 -11.60 11.02
CA THR A 28 -5.22 -12.25 9.77
C THR A 28 -4.12 -12.07 8.73
N LYS A 29 -3.40 -13.18 8.50
CA LYS A 29 -2.58 -13.48 7.32
C LYS A 29 -3.13 -12.79 6.07
N GLN A 30 -2.35 -11.89 5.47
CA GLN A 30 -2.46 -11.60 4.04
C GLN A 30 -1.38 -12.37 3.30
N LYS A 31 -1.81 -13.47 2.67
CA LYS A 31 -1.07 -14.29 1.72
C LYS A 31 -1.38 -13.72 0.33
N GLY A 32 -0.43 -13.02 -0.28
CA GLY A 32 -0.65 -12.35 -1.57
C GLY A 32 0.54 -11.53 -2.04
N GLU A 33 1.75 -12.03 -1.81
CA GLU A 33 2.96 -11.51 -2.40
C GLU A 33 2.98 -11.87 -3.89
N LYS A 34 2.74 -10.88 -4.76
CA LYS A 34 3.37 -10.84 -6.08
C LYS A 34 3.52 -9.40 -6.53
N VAL A 35 4.80 -9.00 -6.53
CA VAL A 35 5.46 -8.02 -7.39
C VAL A 35 5.01 -6.56 -7.26
N MET A 36 5.59 -5.85 -6.31
CA MET A 36 5.99 -4.47 -6.55
C MET A 36 7.44 -4.35 -6.10
N ALA A 37 8.33 -4.11 -7.06
CA ALA A 37 9.77 -3.91 -6.86
C ALA A 37 10.00 -3.00 -5.65
N ALA A 38 11.02 -3.29 -4.84
CA ALA A 38 11.33 -2.61 -3.59
C ALA A 38 11.39 -1.07 -3.78
N ARG A 39 10.23 -0.41 -3.61
CA ARG A 39 10.12 1.05 -3.59
C ARG A 39 10.71 1.48 -2.24
N PRO A 40 11.66 2.42 -2.19
CA PRO A 40 12.15 2.94 -0.91
C PRO A 40 10.96 3.44 -0.10
N LYS A 41 10.67 2.82 1.04
CA LYS A 41 9.48 3.14 1.82
C LYS A 41 9.59 4.60 2.30
N PRO A 42 8.56 5.45 2.07
CA PRO A 42 8.60 6.81 2.59
C PRO A 42 8.66 6.78 4.13
N PRO A 43 9.29 7.78 4.78
CA PRO A 43 9.28 7.91 6.24
C PRO A 43 7.85 7.87 6.77
N ALA A 44 7.62 7.19 7.90
CA ALA A 44 6.27 7.03 8.47
C ALA A 44 5.61 8.37 8.84
N ASP A 45 6.42 9.41 9.06
CA ASP A 45 6.00 10.75 9.47
C ASP A 45 5.91 11.74 8.29
N ILE A 46 6.02 11.29 7.03
CA ILE A 46 5.93 12.20 5.88
C ILE A 46 4.51 12.76 5.74
N THR A 47 4.40 14.07 5.51
CA THR A 47 3.13 14.71 5.18
C THR A 47 2.71 14.33 3.76
N PRO A 48 1.40 14.29 3.44
CA PRO A 48 0.97 14.10 2.06
C PRO A 48 1.58 15.12 1.10
N ASP A 49 1.74 16.37 1.55
CA ASP A 49 2.38 17.43 0.79
C ASP A 49 3.80 17.09 0.38
N ASP A 50 4.67 16.76 1.34
CA ASP A 50 6.08 16.41 1.05
C ASP A 50 6.17 15.15 0.20
N PHE A 51 5.27 14.19 0.40
CA PHE A 51 5.23 12.98 -0.40
C PHE A 51 4.91 13.27 -1.87
N TYR A 52 3.85 14.02 -2.16
CA TYR A 52 3.48 14.32 -3.54
C TYR A 52 4.44 15.30 -4.21
N LEU A 53 4.97 16.28 -3.48
CA LEU A 53 5.80 17.34 -4.05
C LEU A 53 7.29 16.98 -4.17
N LYS A 54 7.83 16.17 -3.25
CA LYS A 54 9.27 15.86 -3.23
C LYS A 54 9.55 14.41 -3.56
N TRP A 55 8.84 13.48 -2.92
CA TRP A 55 9.17 12.06 -3.00
C TRP A 55 8.66 11.39 -4.29
N LEU A 56 7.44 11.71 -4.74
CA LEU A 56 6.90 11.13 -5.97
C LEU A 56 7.71 11.42 -7.24
N PRO A 57 8.13 12.68 -7.51
CA PRO A 57 8.92 12.96 -8.70
C PRO A 57 10.30 12.29 -8.65
N GLU A 58 10.90 12.15 -7.46
CA GLU A 58 12.14 11.38 -7.27
C GLU A 58 11.95 9.91 -7.65
N GLN A 59 10.84 9.31 -7.25
CA GLN A 59 10.53 7.91 -7.56
C GLN A 59 10.19 7.68 -9.02
N ALA A 60 9.49 8.63 -9.65
CA ALA A 60 9.23 8.59 -11.08
C ALA A 60 10.55 8.67 -11.88
N ALA A 61 11.51 9.48 -11.42
CA ALA A 61 12.85 9.54 -11.99
C ALA A 61 13.66 8.24 -11.76
N ALA A 62 13.48 7.58 -10.62
CA ALA A 62 14.10 6.30 -10.29
C ALA A 62 13.48 5.10 -11.06
N ALA A 63 12.31 5.28 -11.67
CA ALA A 63 11.59 4.26 -12.44
C ALA A 63 11.44 4.65 -13.93
N PRO A 64 12.55 4.79 -14.69
CA PRO A 64 12.50 5.20 -16.09
C PRO A 64 11.72 4.21 -16.98
N ASP A 65 11.66 2.93 -16.60
CA ASP A 65 10.88 1.91 -17.30
C ASP A 65 9.38 2.20 -17.28
N GLN A 66 8.88 2.77 -16.18
CA GLN A 66 7.46 3.16 -16.06
C GLN A 66 7.18 4.41 -16.89
N ALA A 67 8.08 5.39 -16.83
CA ALA A 67 8.01 6.58 -17.68
C ALA A 67 7.99 6.20 -19.17
N ALA A 68 8.79 5.22 -19.60
CA ALA A 68 8.80 4.72 -20.96
C ALA A 68 7.45 4.08 -21.37
N LYS A 69 6.82 3.31 -20.48
CA LYS A 69 5.48 2.72 -20.70
C LYS A 69 4.35 3.77 -20.71
N LEU A 70 4.57 4.94 -20.11
CA LEU A 70 3.63 6.06 -20.11
C LEU A 70 3.77 6.99 -21.33
N LYS A 71 4.73 6.76 -22.22
CA LYS A 71 4.87 7.50 -23.48
C LYS A 71 3.62 7.32 -24.35
N GLY A 72 3.10 8.42 -24.91
CA GLY A 72 1.84 8.44 -25.66
C GLY A 72 0.57 8.43 -24.78
N ILE A 73 0.69 8.65 -23.47
CA ILE A 73 -0.44 8.89 -22.58
C ILE A 73 -0.39 10.34 -22.12
N HIS A 74 -1.48 11.07 -22.40
CA HIS A 74 -1.69 12.42 -21.89
C HIS A 74 -2.87 12.38 -20.94
N ALA A 75 -2.61 12.48 -19.65
CA ALA A 75 -3.68 12.44 -18.65
C ALA A 75 -3.33 13.24 -17.41
N VAL A 76 -4.35 13.89 -16.86
CA VAL A 76 -4.28 14.53 -15.56
C VAL A 76 -5.07 13.68 -14.58
N ILE A 77 -4.44 13.28 -13.50
CA ILE A 77 -4.99 12.47 -12.43
C ILE A 77 -5.12 13.34 -11.20
N GLN A 78 -6.34 13.63 -10.77
CA GLN A 78 -6.62 14.23 -9.48
C GLN A 78 -6.51 13.17 -8.39
N VAL A 79 -5.89 13.54 -7.27
CA VAL A 79 -5.87 12.80 -6.02
C VAL A 79 -6.46 13.70 -4.94
N VAL A 80 -7.41 13.17 -4.18
CA VAL A 80 -8.09 13.83 -3.08
C VAL A 80 -7.88 12.97 -1.85
N LEU A 81 -7.14 13.49 -0.88
CA LEU A 81 -6.92 12.85 0.40
C LEU A 81 -7.85 13.46 1.45
N THR A 82 -8.74 12.64 2.00
CA THR A 82 -9.67 13.05 3.05
C THR A 82 -9.16 12.67 4.44
N GLY A 83 -9.43 13.49 5.44
CA GLY A 83 -9.00 13.28 6.83
C GLY A 83 -7.95 14.28 7.31
N GLU A 84 -7.39 14.01 8.49
CA GLU A 84 -6.43 14.90 9.14
C GLU A 84 -5.09 14.95 8.37
N GLY A 85 -4.65 16.16 8.01
CA GLY A 85 -3.50 16.37 7.11
C GLY A 85 -3.78 16.01 5.65
N GLY A 86 -5.05 15.79 5.28
CA GLY A 86 -5.48 15.56 3.90
C GLY A 86 -5.35 16.81 3.03
N GLY A 87 -5.39 16.60 1.72
CA GLY A 87 -5.24 17.66 0.74
C GLY A 87 -5.58 17.19 -0.67
N GLU A 88 -5.66 18.14 -1.58
CA GLU A 88 -5.87 17.89 -3.00
C GLU A 88 -4.53 18.00 -3.73
N TYR A 89 -4.25 17.03 -4.59
CA TYR A 89 -3.03 16.96 -5.40
C TYR A 89 -3.40 16.49 -6.79
N TYR A 90 -2.67 16.89 -7.80
CA TYR A 90 -2.85 16.35 -9.13
C TYR A 90 -1.53 15.95 -9.76
N MET A 91 -1.60 14.95 -10.62
CA MET A 91 -0.47 14.33 -11.29
C MET A 91 -0.73 14.48 -12.78
N THR A 92 0.21 15.04 -13.51
CA THR A 92 0.10 15.23 -14.95
C THR A 92 1.10 14.33 -15.64
N ILE A 93 0.59 13.48 -16.52
CA ILE A 93 1.34 12.56 -17.38
C ILE A 93 1.25 13.09 -18.79
N GLN A 94 2.38 13.34 -19.44
CA GLN A 94 2.47 13.74 -20.85
C GLN A 94 3.70 13.11 -21.47
N ASP A 95 3.53 12.22 -22.46
CA ASP A 95 4.64 11.59 -23.20
C ASP A 95 5.73 10.96 -22.33
N GLY A 96 5.32 10.32 -21.23
CA GLY A 96 6.24 9.73 -20.27
C GLY A 96 6.87 10.71 -19.28
N ALA A 97 6.64 12.03 -19.45
CA ALA A 97 6.90 13.00 -18.40
C ALA A 97 5.82 12.88 -17.33
N PHE A 98 6.25 12.78 -16.08
CA PHE A 98 5.41 12.69 -14.90
C PHE A 98 5.69 13.89 -14.01
N SER A 99 4.64 14.63 -13.66
CA SER A 99 4.75 15.81 -12.79
C SER A 99 3.65 15.80 -11.74
N THR A 100 3.94 16.33 -10.57
CA THR A 100 3.01 16.41 -9.45
C THR A 100 2.91 17.83 -8.94
N SER A 101 1.70 18.23 -8.62
CA SER A 101 1.40 19.56 -8.12
C SER A 101 0.34 19.48 -7.03
N LYS A 102 0.40 20.41 -6.08
CA LYS A 102 -0.62 20.56 -5.06
C LYS A 102 -1.81 21.36 -5.62
N GLY A 103 -3.01 20.97 -5.23
CA GLY A 103 -4.26 21.63 -5.54
C GLY A 103 -5.21 20.77 -6.37
N LYS A 104 -6.16 21.45 -6.99
CA LYS A 104 -7.16 20.84 -7.86
C LYS A 104 -6.78 21.06 -9.32
N ALA A 105 -6.75 19.97 -10.09
CA ALA A 105 -6.68 20.03 -11.54
C ALA A 105 -7.97 20.62 -12.11
N GLU A 106 -7.85 21.48 -13.12
CA GLU A 106 -8.99 22.09 -13.80
C GLU A 106 -9.76 21.08 -14.64
N SER A 107 -9.07 20.09 -15.24
CA SER A 107 -9.68 19.04 -16.06
C SER A 107 -9.02 17.68 -15.83
N PRO A 108 -9.28 17.03 -14.68
CA PRO A 108 -8.76 15.69 -14.42
C PRO A 108 -9.50 14.66 -15.28
N ARG A 109 -8.74 13.82 -15.99
CA ARG A 109 -9.28 12.63 -16.66
C ARG A 109 -9.68 11.56 -15.66
N LEU A 110 -9.01 11.52 -14.52
CA LEU A 110 -9.21 10.52 -13.48
C LEU A 110 -9.10 11.20 -12.12
N THR A 111 -9.99 10.88 -11.20
CA THR A 111 -10.02 11.40 -9.85
C THR A 111 -10.00 10.25 -8.87
N VAL A 112 -9.01 10.23 -8.00
CA VAL A 112 -8.81 9.25 -6.94
C VAL A 112 -9.11 9.91 -5.61
N THR A 113 -10.10 9.42 -4.88
CA THR A 113 -10.45 9.88 -3.55
C THR A 113 -10.19 8.77 -2.54
N GLN A 114 -9.40 9.04 -1.51
CA GLN A 114 -9.08 8.09 -0.44
C GLN A 114 -8.80 8.83 0.86
N SER A 115 -8.88 8.13 2.00
CA SER A 115 -8.47 8.71 3.28
C SER A 115 -6.96 8.73 3.43
N VAL A 116 -6.43 9.66 4.23
CA VAL A 116 -5.01 9.70 4.59
C VAL A 116 -4.57 8.39 5.26
N GLU A 117 -5.45 7.75 6.03
CA GLU A 117 -5.20 6.44 6.63
C GLU A 117 -4.97 5.35 5.57
N ASN A 118 -5.84 5.25 4.56
CA ASN A 118 -5.69 4.28 3.47
C ASN A 118 -4.42 4.55 2.66
N TRP A 119 -4.13 5.82 2.39
CA TRP A 119 -2.89 6.23 1.73
C TRP A 119 -1.65 5.84 2.53
N ARG A 120 -1.64 6.05 3.85
CA ARG A 120 -0.55 5.58 4.73
C ARG A 120 -0.42 4.07 4.69
N ALA A 121 -1.52 3.33 4.71
CA ALA A 121 -1.50 1.87 4.62
C ALA A 121 -0.94 1.37 3.26
N ILE A 122 -1.26 2.08 2.17
CA ILE A 122 -0.71 1.81 0.84
C ILE A 122 0.80 2.05 0.80
N ASN A 123 1.23 3.20 1.31
CA ASN A 123 2.65 3.55 1.40
C ASN A 123 3.43 2.63 2.34
N ALA A 124 2.78 2.15 3.39
CA ALA A 124 3.37 1.19 4.31
C ALA A 124 3.54 -0.21 3.69
N GLY A 125 2.89 -0.48 2.55
CA GLY A 125 2.82 -1.80 1.92
C GLY A 125 1.80 -2.74 2.57
N THR A 126 1.08 -2.28 3.58
CA THR A 126 0.06 -3.05 4.31
C THR A 126 -1.23 -3.18 3.50
N LEU A 127 -1.51 -2.23 2.61
CA LEU A 127 -2.67 -2.25 1.73
C LEU A 127 -2.21 -2.17 0.27
N ASN A 128 -2.57 -3.18 -0.54
CA ASN A 128 -2.30 -3.08 -1.97
C ASN A 128 -3.25 -2.05 -2.61
N PRO A 129 -2.77 -1.05 -3.35
CA PRO A 129 -3.60 0.00 -3.95
C PRO A 129 -4.62 -0.53 -4.95
N GLN A 130 -4.29 -1.60 -5.69
CA GLN A 130 -5.22 -2.26 -6.62
C GLN A 130 -6.35 -2.93 -5.85
N MET A 131 -6.04 -3.62 -4.74
CA MET A 131 -7.05 -4.17 -3.85
C MET A 131 -7.87 -3.08 -3.16
N ALA A 132 -7.25 -1.96 -2.77
CA ALA A 132 -7.95 -0.83 -2.16
C ALA A 132 -8.98 -0.22 -3.11
N PHE A 133 -8.66 -0.15 -4.40
CA PHE A 133 -9.61 0.25 -5.43
C PHE A 133 -10.73 -0.77 -5.63
N MET A 134 -10.38 -2.05 -5.81
CA MET A 134 -11.37 -3.12 -6.01
C MET A 134 -12.30 -3.32 -4.79
N THR A 135 -11.82 -3.06 -3.58
CA THR A 135 -12.61 -3.15 -2.33
C THR A 135 -13.40 -1.88 -2.03
N GLY A 136 -13.26 -0.83 -2.85
CA GLY A 136 -13.96 0.45 -2.66
C GLY A 136 -13.37 1.35 -1.56
N LYS A 137 -12.23 0.99 -0.97
CA LYS A 137 -11.50 1.81 0.00
C LYS A 137 -10.87 3.06 -0.64
N VAL A 138 -10.55 2.95 -1.92
CA VAL A 138 -10.14 4.04 -2.80
C VAL A 138 -11.21 4.21 -3.85
N LYS A 139 -11.80 5.39 -3.91
CA LYS A 139 -12.82 5.72 -4.92
C LYS A 139 -12.12 6.31 -6.13
N VAL A 140 -12.27 5.69 -7.30
CA VAL A 140 -11.83 6.28 -8.56
C VAL A 140 -13.05 6.76 -9.33
N SER A 141 -12.95 7.90 -9.99
CA SER A 141 -14.00 8.51 -10.81
C SER A 141 -13.37 9.12 -12.06
N GLY A 142 -14.10 9.16 -13.18
CA GLY A 142 -13.58 9.64 -14.47
C GLY A 142 -13.43 8.51 -15.49
N ASP A 143 -12.37 8.57 -16.29
CA ASP A 143 -12.10 7.63 -17.38
C ASP A 143 -11.56 6.29 -16.84
N MET A 144 -12.45 5.30 -16.74
CA MET A 144 -12.09 3.95 -16.28
C MET A 144 -11.18 3.21 -17.27
N GLY A 145 -11.24 3.52 -18.57
CA GLY A 145 -10.33 2.94 -19.55
C GLY A 145 -8.89 3.39 -19.31
N LEU A 146 -8.72 4.68 -19.00
CA LEU A 146 -7.44 5.22 -18.54
C LEU A 146 -7.00 4.58 -17.21
N ALA A 147 -7.92 4.42 -16.24
CA ALA A 147 -7.61 3.78 -14.95
C ALA A 147 -7.05 2.37 -15.13
N MET A 148 -7.68 1.57 -15.99
CA MET A 148 -7.24 0.20 -16.31
C MET A 148 -5.91 0.19 -17.06
N LYS A 149 -5.71 1.11 -18.01
CA LYS A 149 -4.44 1.25 -18.75
C LYS A 149 -3.29 1.60 -17.80
N LEU A 150 -3.49 2.55 -16.91
CA LEU A 150 -2.53 2.96 -15.89
C LEU A 150 -2.27 1.84 -14.88
N GLY A 151 -3.30 1.13 -14.43
CA GLY A 151 -3.17 -0.04 -13.56
C GLY A 151 -2.34 -1.15 -14.19
N SER A 152 -2.53 -1.41 -15.49
CA SER A 152 -1.73 -2.40 -16.23
C SER A 152 -0.26 -1.98 -16.37
N ILE A 153 0.01 -0.69 -16.61
CA ILE A 153 1.37 -0.16 -16.73
C ILE A 153 2.11 -0.15 -15.39
N MET A 154 1.41 0.21 -14.30
CA MET A 154 2.00 0.32 -12.96
C MET A 154 2.00 -0.99 -12.16
N GLY A 155 1.11 -1.93 -12.49
CA GLY A 155 0.95 -3.21 -11.81
C GLY A 155 1.56 -4.42 -12.52
N GLY A 156 2.14 -4.22 -13.72
CA GLY A 156 2.76 -5.26 -14.54
C GLY A 156 4.29 -5.24 -14.53
#